data_AF-A0ABC8WAD4-F1
#
_entry.id   AF-A0ABC8WAD4-F1
#
_cell.length_a   1.000
_cell.length_b   1.000
_cell.length_c   1.000
_cell.angle_alpha   90.00
_cell.angle_beta   90.00
_cell.angle_gamma   90.00
#
_symmetry.space_group_name_H-M   'P 1'
#
loop_
_entity.id
_entity.type
_entity.pdbx_description
1 polymer ?
#
loop_
_entity_poly.entity_id
_entity_poly.type
_entity_poly.pdbx_seq_one_letter_code
_entity_poly.pdbx_strand_id
1 'polypeptide(L)'
;MASDASAPVPVPAAAAGQPVPKRRGSYNCGRCGLPKKGHVCSVPGPASANGGGGGAKAGEPTQPPPQQQNKPRRALQFDDPAVKVEEEEEEAVVVVVDAVPVSMAPPQPQPPLPPPPAPPAVAGRKRPRVEVVHVDEEEVGEGEAEEEDSGPERVDLGAGRRAPGEVLVEVLRRMAPRGVAAAAGVSREWRECARRVWRGAEEVRLRANSVRPVGALMARCPALARLVLRMDSDVDATMLACIAFSCPNLQSLDISMANNAVNRISGDELSRFVSEKRSLSVLKLDSCSSLGFLNISSSSLSTLWLSGLCSLTKAVMNCPNLNELSLDFPKQNNDSTDLVALMDSLGRTCPNLRNMHISSIHLCNEAVFALESANLRGLCMLSLVLGTKITDAAVASIVRSFASLELLDLSGSSITDNGLGMICNAFPDTLTRLLMALCPNITSSGVQVAAAQLPLLRLMDCGKSICAKPQPEDGRSYFGELTGGIKFCSKLPIQKKQQPSYQKLIIKHSNLKKLSLWGCSAIDALYVNCPELVDLNLNSCMNLHPERLLIQCPKLKDVHVNGCRDMLIGAIRNQVLNEFAAAEPRLPCKRLADGSKRVHVPHFMMEQLEEPEKWGRPRKSQCTVHLN
;
A
#
# COMPACT_ATOMS: atom_id res chain seq x y z
N MET A 1 -13.83 30.02 -73.49
CA MET A 1 -15.03 29.44 -72.85
C MET A 1 -15.29 30.22 -71.57
N ALA A 2 -16.55 30.53 -71.32
CA ALA A 2 -17.03 31.71 -70.60
C ALA A 2 -16.88 31.68 -69.06
N SER A 3 -16.84 32.91 -68.53
CA SER A 3 -17.04 33.48 -67.18
C SER A 3 -18.33 32.98 -66.48
N ASP A 4 -18.70 33.25 -65.21
CA ASP A 4 -18.33 34.22 -64.17
C ASP A 4 -19.12 33.89 -62.86
N ALA A 5 -18.77 34.56 -61.75
CA ALA A 5 -19.63 34.99 -60.62
C ALA A 5 -20.28 33.92 -59.68
N SER A 6 -20.58 34.15 -58.40
CA SER A 6 -20.38 35.22 -57.40
C SER A 6 -20.81 34.69 -56.02
N ALA A 7 -20.43 35.38 -54.95
CA ALA A 7 -20.57 35.02 -53.54
C ALA A 7 -21.97 35.39 -52.90
N PRO A 8 -22.15 35.45 -51.55
CA PRO A 8 -23.21 34.77 -50.75
C PRO A 8 -24.26 35.76 -50.14
N VAL A 9 -25.03 35.36 -49.09
CA VAL A 9 -25.80 36.15 -48.03
C VAL A 9 -27.26 35.64 -47.83
N PRO A 10 -27.98 35.72 -46.67
CA PRO A 10 -27.68 35.63 -45.21
C PRO A 10 -28.69 34.79 -44.36
N VAL A 11 -28.50 34.80 -43.02
CA VAL A 11 -29.35 34.28 -41.90
C VAL A 11 -30.56 35.22 -41.61
N PRO A 12 -31.62 34.77 -40.90
CA PRO A 12 -31.84 35.35 -39.54
C PRO A 12 -32.38 34.38 -38.47
N ALA A 13 -32.33 34.89 -37.23
CA ALA A 13 -32.56 34.25 -35.93
C ALA A 13 -34.03 33.93 -35.56
N ALA A 14 -34.19 33.08 -34.53
CA ALA A 14 -34.90 33.39 -33.27
C ALA A 14 -35.84 32.29 -32.73
N ALA A 15 -35.83 32.23 -31.40
CA ALA A 15 -36.95 31.93 -30.49
C ALA A 15 -37.23 30.49 -30.05
N ALA A 16 -37.24 30.35 -28.72
CA ALA A 16 -37.71 29.25 -27.92
C ALA A 16 -39.20 28.93 -28.15
N GLY A 17 -39.55 27.65 -28.08
CA GLY A 17 -40.92 27.15 -28.16
C GLY A 17 -41.11 25.92 -27.27
N GLN A 18 -42.05 26.04 -26.36
CA GLN A 18 -42.46 25.18 -25.24
C GLN A 18 -43.08 23.80 -25.64
N PRO A 19 -43.42 22.93 -24.66
CA PRO A 19 -43.51 21.47 -24.82
C PRO A 19 -44.89 20.99 -25.27
N VAL A 20 -44.96 19.88 -26.03
CA VAL A 20 -46.22 19.21 -26.39
C VAL A 20 -45.94 17.71 -26.67
N PRO A 21 -46.87 16.76 -26.47
CA PRO A 21 -47.64 16.39 -25.28
C PRO A 21 -47.42 14.90 -24.92
N LYS A 22 -47.83 14.47 -23.71
CA LYS A 22 -47.93 13.04 -23.35
C LYS A 22 -48.85 12.31 -24.34
N ARG A 23 -48.31 11.44 -25.19
CA ARG A 23 -49.11 10.50 -26.02
C ARG A 23 -49.23 9.14 -25.36
N ARG A 24 -50.46 8.64 -25.46
CA ARG A 24 -51.07 7.49 -24.81
C ARG A 24 -50.43 6.15 -25.19
N GLY A 25 -50.28 5.28 -24.19
CA GLY A 25 -50.46 3.82 -24.25
C GLY A 25 -49.69 3.05 -25.34
N SER A 26 -48.48 2.60 -25.02
CA SER A 26 -47.82 1.53 -25.78
C SER A 26 -48.62 0.21 -25.66
N TYR A 27 -49.05 -0.31 -26.81
CA TYR A 27 -49.74 -1.60 -26.99
C TYR A 27 -48.81 -2.82 -26.87
N ASN A 28 -47.55 -2.60 -26.48
CA ASN A 28 -46.51 -3.62 -26.42
C ASN A 28 -46.09 -3.89 -24.96
N CYS A 29 -45.69 -5.13 -24.67
CA CYS A 29 -45.19 -5.60 -23.40
C CYS A 29 -43.87 -4.89 -23.09
N GLY A 30 -43.80 -4.20 -21.94
CA GLY A 30 -42.59 -3.46 -21.54
C GLY A 30 -41.39 -4.32 -21.14
N ARG A 31 -41.52 -5.66 -21.15
CA ARG A 31 -40.43 -6.60 -20.83
C ARG A 31 -39.76 -7.21 -22.07
N CYS A 32 -40.50 -7.41 -23.15
CA CYS A 32 -40.02 -8.08 -24.37
C CYS A 32 -40.38 -7.35 -25.68
N GLY A 33 -41.17 -6.27 -25.63
CA GLY A 33 -41.54 -5.47 -26.79
C GLY A 33 -42.68 -6.03 -27.68
N LEU A 34 -43.28 -7.17 -27.36
CA LEU A 34 -44.35 -7.82 -28.16
C LEU A 34 -45.78 -7.31 -27.84
N PRO A 35 -46.76 -7.41 -28.76
CA PRO A 35 -48.13 -6.94 -28.52
C PRO A 35 -48.81 -7.63 -27.32
N LYS A 36 -49.53 -6.87 -26.48
CA LYS A 36 -50.13 -7.37 -25.22
C LYS A 36 -51.31 -8.34 -25.38
N LYS A 37 -51.94 -8.43 -26.56
CA LYS A 37 -53.15 -9.24 -26.75
C LYS A 37 -52.78 -10.72 -26.95
N GLY A 38 -53.01 -11.55 -25.94
CA GLY A 38 -52.77 -13.01 -25.97
C GLY A 38 -51.35 -13.46 -25.63
N HIS A 39 -50.48 -12.57 -25.13
CA HIS A 39 -49.10 -12.90 -24.78
C HIS A 39 -48.91 -13.14 -23.27
N VAL A 40 -48.28 -14.27 -22.91
CA VAL A 40 -47.78 -14.55 -21.56
C VAL A 40 -46.25 -14.46 -21.59
N CYS A 41 -45.68 -13.49 -20.87
CA CYS A 41 -44.25 -13.22 -20.88
C CYS A 41 -43.53 -14.05 -19.82
N SER A 42 -42.56 -14.89 -20.24
CA SER A 42 -41.81 -15.80 -19.35
C SER A 42 -40.43 -15.25 -18.91
N VAL A 43 -40.17 -13.96 -19.10
CA VAL A 43 -38.88 -13.34 -18.74
C VAL A 43 -38.89 -12.93 -17.25
N PRO A 44 -37.96 -13.44 -16.41
CA PRO A 44 -37.80 -13.01 -15.02
C PRO A 44 -37.39 -11.53 -14.95
N GLY A 45 -38.10 -10.73 -14.15
CA GLY A 45 -37.83 -9.28 -14.02
C GLY A 45 -36.90 -8.95 -12.86
N PRO A 46 -36.18 -7.81 -12.91
CA PRO A 46 -35.44 -7.28 -11.77
C PRO A 46 -36.39 -6.65 -10.74
N ALA A 47 -36.11 -6.87 -9.47
CA ALA A 47 -36.88 -6.33 -8.34
C ALA A 47 -36.64 -4.82 -8.19
N SER A 48 -37.71 -4.04 -8.08
CA SER A 48 -37.65 -2.68 -7.51
C SER A 48 -38.86 -2.44 -6.61
N ALA A 49 -38.60 -1.72 -5.52
CA ALA A 49 -39.38 -1.61 -4.30
C ALA A 49 -40.66 -0.76 -4.41
N ASN A 50 -41.74 -1.18 -3.74
CA ASN A 50 -42.31 -0.48 -2.57
C ASN A 50 -43.63 -1.10 -2.10
N GLY A 51 -43.79 -1.21 -0.77
CA GLY A 51 -45.04 -0.90 -0.07
C GLY A 51 -45.87 -2.05 0.52
N GLY A 52 -45.83 -2.19 1.85
CA GLY A 52 -47.05 -2.28 2.68
C GLY A 52 -47.43 -3.63 3.33
N GLY A 53 -47.15 -3.75 4.64
CA GLY A 53 -48.14 -4.12 5.67
C GLY A 53 -48.48 -5.60 5.95
N GLY A 54 -48.48 -5.95 7.25
CA GLY A 54 -49.31 -7.03 7.83
C GLY A 54 -48.58 -8.32 8.21
N GLY A 55 -48.48 -8.60 9.52
CA GLY A 55 -47.66 -9.70 10.06
C GLY A 55 -48.36 -11.04 10.30
N ALA A 56 -47.56 -12.04 10.68
CA ALA A 56 -47.90 -13.15 11.58
C ALA A 56 -46.63 -13.96 11.93
N LYS A 57 -46.56 -14.44 13.17
CA LYS A 57 -45.48 -15.24 13.78
C LYS A 57 -45.33 -16.64 13.16
N ALA A 58 -44.08 -17.13 13.10
CA ALA A 58 -43.59 -18.35 13.76
C ALA A 58 -42.43 -19.02 12.97
N GLY A 59 -41.40 -19.49 13.68
CA GLY A 59 -40.46 -20.51 13.19
C GLY A 59 -38.99 -20.09 13.20
N GLU A 60 -38.35 -20.24 14.36
CA GLU A 60 -36.88 -20.28 14.51
C GLU A 60 -36.32 -21.56 13.85
N PRO A 61 -35.17 -21.49 13.18
CA PRO A 61 -34.08 -22.39 13.58
C PRO A 61 -32.69 -21.72 13.55
N THR A 62 -32.03 -21.76 14.72
CA THR A 62 -30.61 -22.06 14.96
C THR A 62 -29.53 -21.51 14.02
N GLN A 63 -28.76 -20.57 14.55
CA GLN A 63 -27.46 -20.08 14.04
C GLN A 63 -26.37 -21.17 14.06
N PRO A 64 -25.50 -21.24 13.04
CA PRO A 64 -24.13 -21.75 13.19
C PRO A 64 -23.18 -20.64 13.70
N PRO A 65 -22.06 -21.00 14.36
CA PRO A 65 -21.22 -20.05 15.10
C PRO A 65 -20.45 -19.08 14.19
N PRO A 66 -20.02 -17.90 14.69
CA PRO A 66 -19.34 -16.91 13.88
C PRO A 66 -17.95 -17.40 13.45
N GLN A 67 -17.76 -17.55 12.14
CA GLN A 67 -16.43 -17.70 11.54
C GLN A 67 -15.64 -16.41 11.80
N GLN A 68 -14.58 -16.53 12.62
CA GLN A 68 -13.56 -15.53 12.78
C GLN A 68 -12.99 -15.15 11.40
N GLN A 69 -13.28 -13.93 10.96
CA GLN A 69 -12.63 -13.31 9.82
C GLN A 69 -11.18 -13.03 10.20
N ASN A 70 -10.31 -14.00 9.91
CA ASN A 70 -8.87 -13.78 9.88
C ASN A 70 -8.56 -12.79 8.76
N LYS A 71 -8.45 -11.51 9.10
CA LYS A 71 -7.88 -10.47 8.24
C LYS A 71 -6.45 -10.87 7.89
N PRO A 72 -6.11 -11.19 6.63
CA PRO A 72 -4.71 -11.33 6.26
C PRO A 72 -4.07 -9.94 6.28
N ARG A 73 -3.19 -9.68 7.25
CA ARG A 73 -2.36 -8.48 7.27
C ARG A 73 -1.44 -8.52 6.05
N ARG A 74 -1.68 -7.58 5.10
CA ARG A 74 -0.90 -7.39 3.87
C ARG A 74 0.53 -7.02 4.28
N ALA A 75 1.50 -7.85 3.91
CA ALA A 75 2.91 -7.58 4.11
C ALA A 75 3.36 -6.42 3.22
N LEU A 76 4.24 -5.57 3.77
CA LEU A 76 4.98 -4.48 3.12
C LEU A 76 4.17 -3.22 2.78
N GLN A 77 3.75 -2.50 3.82
CA GLN A 77 3.54 -1.05 3.74
C GLN A 77 4.92 -0.36 3.77
N PHE A 78 5.17 0.56 2.84
CA PHE A 78 6.41 1.32 2.78
C PHE A 78 6.31 2.50 3.75
N ASP A 79 6.96 2.41 4.91
CA ASP A 79 7.25 3.57 5.76
C ASP A 79 8.69 3.47 6.31
N ASP A 80 9.43 4.57 6.19
CA ASP A 80 10.70 4.86 6.89
C ASP A 80 10.39 5.57 8.23
N PRO A 81 11.32 5.58 9.22
CA PRO A 81 10.98 5.35 10.62
C PRO A 81 10.31 6.54 11.31
N ALA A 82 9.08 6.32 11.79
CA ALA A 82 8.45 7.15 12.80
C ALA A 82 8.98 6.78 14.20
N VAL A 83 9.37 7.81 14.94
CA VAL A 83 9.74 7.78 16.36
C VAL A 83 8.59 7.18 17.17
N LYS A 84 8.88 6.13 17.95
CA LYS A 84 7.94 5.55 18.91
C LYS A 84 7.76 6.51 20.09
N VAL A 85 6.52 6.90 20.35
CA VAL A 85 6.08 7.37 21.67
C VAL A 85 5.19 6.25 22.19
N GLU A 86 5.62 5.64 23.28
CA GLU A 86 4.86 4.63 24.02
C GLU A 86 3.81 5.36 24.86
N GLU A 87 2.55 4.98 24.69
CA GLU A 87 1.46 5.32 25.61
C GLU A 87 1.51 4.27 26.74
N GLU A 88 1.97 4.68 27.93
CA GLU A 88 1.86 3.90 29.16
C GLU A 88 0.55 4.26 29.88
N GLU A 89 -0.19 3.24 30.28
CA GLU A 89 -1.37 3.32 31.16
C GLU A 89 -0.92 3.67 32.59
N GLU A 90 -1.60 4.65 33.21
CA GLU A 90 -1.35 5.08 34.60
C GLU A 90 -1.69 4.00 35.63
N GLU A 91 -0.73 3.68 36.50
CA GLU A 91 -1.01 3.21 37.86
C GLU A 91 -0.20 4.05 38.87
N ALA A 92 -0.90 4.62 39.86
CA ALA A 92 -0.39 5.66 40.74
C ALA A 92 0.55 5.14 41.83
N VAL A 93 1.72 5.78 42.00
CA VAL A 93 2.48 5.77 43.27
C VAL A 93 3.16 7.12 43.49
N VAL A 94 2.87 7.72 44.64
CA VAL A 94 3.46 8.98 45.17
C VAL A 94 4.89 8.72 45.68
N VAL A 95 5.83 9.66 45.49
CA VAL A 95 6.77 10.19 46.52
C VAL A 95 7.90 11.06 45.91
N VAL A 96 7.87 12.33 46.33
CA VAL A 96 8.95 13.27 46.76
C VAL A 96 10.00 13.80 45.75
N VAL A 97 9.96 15.13 45.65
CA VAL A 97 10.88 16.12 45.06
C VAL A 97 12.20 16.24 45.81
N ASP A 98 13.29 16.42 45.07
CA ASP A 98 14.41 17.29 45.49
C ASP A 98 15.09 17.93 44.27
N ALA A 99 15.58 19.14 44.45
CA ALA A 99 15.89 20.11 43.40
C ALA A 99 17.37 20.57 43.40
N VAL A 100 17.73 21.32 42.33
CA VAL A 100 18.81 22.36 42.20
C VAL A 100 20.25 21.85 41.89
N PRO A 101 21.18 22.65 41.27
CA PRO A 101 21.21 23.33 39.94
C PRO A 101 22.48 23.06 39.06
N VAL A 102 22.45 23.69 37.87
CA VAL A 102 23.48 23.98 36.85
C VAL A 102 24.79 24.64 37.37
N SER A 103 25.91 24.37 36.68
CA SER A 103 27.12 25.23 36.69
C SER A 103 27.85 25.28 35.34
N MET A 104 28.42 26.45 35.02
CA MET A 104 29.07 26.85 33.75
C MET A 104 30.59 26.53 33.68
N ALA A 105 31.04 26.18 32.46
CA ALA A 105 32.32 26.33 31.70
C ALA A 105 33.67 26.72 32.38
N PRO A 106 34.88 26.37 31.86
CA PRO A 106 35.51 27.07 30.69
C PRO A 106 36.51 26.18 29.84
N PRO A 107 37.52 26.69 29.07
CA PRO A 107 37.56 26.72 27.59
C PRO A 107 38.67 25.86 26.90
N GLN A 108 38.61 25.79 25.55
CA GLN A 108 39.49 25.03 24.63
C GLN A 108 40.90 25.62 24.40
N PRO A 109 41.78 24.86 23.70
CA PRO A 109 42.67 25.42 22.67
C PRO A 109 42.51 24.73 21.27
N GLN A 110 42.51 25.55 20.19
CA GLN A 110 42.60 25.19 18.75
C GLN A 110 44.07 25.40 18.23
N PRO A 111 44.50 25.24 16.94
CA PRO A 111 43.80 25.01 15.64
C PRO A 111 44.57 23.99 14.68
N PRO A 112 44.38 23.87 13.32
CA PRO A 112 44.39 24.91 12.27
C PRO A 112 43.18 24.90 11.27
N LEU A 113 43.06 25.99 10.49
CA LEU A 113 41.92 26.44 9.66
C LEU A 113 41.70 25.69 8.31
N PRO A 114 40.44 25.63 7.79
CA PRO A 114 40.07 25.19 6.44
C PRO A 114 39.85 26.34 5.41
N PRO A 115 39.72 26.02 4.09
CA PRO A 115 39.63 27.00 2.96
C PRO A 115 38.29 27.77 2.85
N PRO A 116 38.21 28.84 2.00
CA PRO A 116 37.18 29.90 2.06
C PRO A 116 35.77 29.52 1.56
N PRO A 117 34.73 30.32 1.91
CA PRO A 117 33.34 29.86 1.95
C PRO A 117 32.58 29.95 0.62
N ALA A 118 31.71 28.96 0.41
CA ALA A 118 30.61 28.94 -0.55
C ALA A 118 29.42 29.81 -0.05
N PRO A 119 28.54 30.33 -0.93
CA PRO A 119 27.45 31.23 -0.57
C PRO A 119 26.40 30.57 0.33
N PRO A 120 25.68 31.35 1.16
CA PRO A 120 24.88 30.81 2.26
C PRO A 120 23.67 30.04 1.76
N ALA A 121 23.56 28.80 2.25
CA ALA A 121 22.34 28.01 2.23
C ALA A 121 21.22 28.77 2.95
N VAL A 122 20.13 29.02 2.24
CA VAL A 122 18.87 29.45 2.83
C VAL A 122 18.44 28.36 3.81
N ALA A 123 18.43 28.69 5.10
CA ALA A 123 17.93 27.84 6.15
C ALA A 123 16.48 27.45 5.81
N GLY A 124 16.27 26.17 5.47
CA GLY A 124 14.94 25.63 5.23
C GLY A 124 14.11 25.79 6.50
N ARG A 125 13.11 26.69 6.44
CA ARG A 125 11.99 26.68 7.39
C ARG A 125 11.40 25.27 7.38
N LYS A 126 11.34 24.63 8.55
CA LYS A 126 10.56 23.38 8.71
C LYS A 126 9.13 23.67 8.27
N ARG A 127 8.62 22.85 7.34
CA ARG A 127 7.30 23.01 6.73
C ARG A 127 6.20 22.92 7.80
N PRO A 128 5.19 23.81 7.81
CA PRO A 128 4.13 23.80 8.81
C PRO A 128 3.24 22.57 8.60
N ARG A 129 3.08 21.75 9.66
CA ARG A 129 2.32 20.51 9.67
C ARG A 129 1.25 20.61 10.76
N VAL A 130 -0.02 20.63 10.38
CA VAL A 130 -1.17 20.75 11.29
C VAL A 130 -1.92 19.40 11.26
N GLU A 131 -1.80 18.59 12.33
CA GLU A 131 -2.45 17.26 12.44
C GLU A 131 -3.69 17.31 13.32
N VAL A 132 -4.87 17.31 12.70
CA VAL A 132 -6.16 17.45 13.38
C VAL A 132 -6.73 16.06 13.64
N VAL A 133 -6.92 15.73 14.91
CA VAL A 133 -7.65 14.54 15.33
C VAL A 133 -9.01 15.02 15.81
N HIS A 134 -10.03 14.89 14.94
CA HIS A 134 -11.47 15.06 15.22
C HIS A 134 -11.97 16.52 15.35
N VAL A 135 -12.98 16.89 14.57
CA VAL A 135 -13.70 18.17 14.67
C VAL A 135 -15.13 17.84 15.08
N ASP A 136 -15.48 18.19 16.31
CA ASP A 136 -16.87 18.17 16.78
C ASP A 136 -17.49 19.55 16.53
N GLU A 137 -18.80 19.56 16.22
CA GLU A 137 -19.57 20.77 15.94
C GLU A 137 -19.61 21.65 17.19
N GLU A 138 -18.82 22.72 17.22
CA GLU A 138 -19.11 23.87 18.07
C GLU A 138 -19.65 24.99 17.19
N GLU A 139 -20.91 25.37 17.43
CA GLU A 139 -21.53 26.56 16.88
C GLU A 139 -20.69 27.79 17.25
N VAL A 140 -20.09 28.44 16.26
CA VAL A 140 -19.44 29.74 16.45
C VAL A 140 -20.05 30.71 15.47
N GLY A 141 -20.81 31.67 16.03
CA GLY A 141 -21.54 32.70 15.30
C GLY A 141 -20.65 33.48 14.33
N GLU A 142 -21.19 33.67 13.13
CA GLU A 142 -20.64 34.49 12.07
C GLU A 142 -20.65 35.95 12.51
N GLY A 143 -19.45 36.51 12.69
CA GLY A 143 -19.22 37.94 12.80
C GLY A 143 -18.18 38.32 11.76
N GLU A 144 -18.65 38.74 10.58
CA GLU A 144 -17.81 39.41 9.59
C GLU A 144 -17.39 40.76 10.16
N ALA A 145 -16.10 40.90 10.45
CA ALA A 145 -15.47 42.19 10.68
C ALA A 145 -14.21 42.23 9.81
N GLU A 146 -14.31 43.02 8.74
CA GLU A 146 -13.16 43.55 8.02
C GLU A 146 -12.36 44.42 9.01
N GLU A 147 -11.18 43.98 9.41
CA GLU A 147 -10.23 44.82 10.16
C GLU A 147 -8.81 44.58 9.65
N GLU A 148 -8.09 45.70 9.57
CA GLU A 148 -6.77 45.89 8.99
C GLU A 148 -5.71 44.89 9.50
N ASP A 149 -4.78 44.55 8.61
CA ASP A 149 -3.66 43.59 8.72
C ASP A 149 -2.61 43.91 9.81
N SER A 150 -2.97 44.67 10.84
CA SER A 150 -2.12 44.93 12.00
C SER A 150 -2.51 44.01 13.16
N GLY A 151 -1.87 42.83 13.21
CA GLY A 151 -2.08 41.88 14.32
C GLY A 151 -1.76 42.52 15.69
N PRO A 152 -2.30 41.99 16.80
CA PRO A 152 -2.13 42.60 18.11
C PRO A 152 -0.65 42.71 18.49
N GLU A 153 -0.17 43.93 18.69
CA GLU A 153 1.22 44.22 19.05
C GLU A 153 1.61 43.52 20.35
N ARG A 154 0.66 43.40 21.29
CA ARG A 154 0.80 42.67 22.55
C ARG A 154 -0.49 41.95 22.93
N VAL A 155 -0.35 40.66 23.26
CA VAL A 155 -1.44 39.77 23.68
C VAL A 155 -1.33 39.50 25.18
N ASP A 156 -2.46 39.52 25.88
CA ASP A 156 -2.54 39.12 27.29
C ASP A 156 -2.49 37.59 27.42
N LEU A 157 -1.60 37.10 28.27
CA LEU A 157 -1.40 35.68 28.57
C LEU A 157 -2.04 35.28 29.91
N GLY A 158 -2.72 36.23 30.59
CA GLY A 158 -3.23 36.06 31.94
C GLY A 158 -2.23 36.47 33.01
N ALA A 159 -2.73 36.66 34.24
CA ALA A 159 -1.94 37.09 35.40
C ALA A 159 -1.09 38.37 35.17
N GLY A 160 -1.59 39.28 34.33
CA GLY A 160 -0.94 40.55 34.02
C GLY A 160 0.28 40.45 33.09
N ARG A 161 0.56 39.27 32.51
CA ARG A 161 1.68 39.09 31.58
C ARG A 161 1.24 39.36 30.14
N ARG A 162 2.00 40.19 29.42
CA ARG A 162 1.79 40.46 27.99
C ARG A 162 2.99 39.98 27.16
N ALA A 163 2.71 39.41 26.00
CA ALA A 163 3.74 38.99 25.04
C ALA A 163 3.42 39.51 23.63
N PRO A 164 4.42 39.67 22.74
CA PRO A 164 4.16 40.01 21.35
C PRO A 164 3.28 38.96 20.65
N GLY A 165 2.34 39.38 19.82
CA GLY A 165 1.45 38.47 19.09
C GLY A 165 2.19 37.44 18.24
N GLU A 166 3.34 37.80 17.67
CA GLU A 166 4.20 36.87 16.91
C GLU A 166 4.66 35.67 17.75
N VAL A 167 4.96 35.88 19.03
CA VAL A 167 5.37 34.81 19.93
C VAL A 167 4.21 33.85 20.18
N LEU A 168 3.00 34.39 20.40
CA LEU A 168 1.82 33.57 20.59
C LEU A 168 1.47 32.78 19.32
N VAL A 169 1.51 33.41 18.14
CA VAL A 169 1.30 32.72 16.85
C VAL A 169 2.30 31.57 16.70
N GLU A 170 3.56 31.79 17.07
CA GLU A 170 4.61 30.79 16.99
C GLU A 170 4.42 29.64 18.01
N VAL A 171 3.90 29.93 19.20
CA VAL A 171 3.46 28.90 20.16
C VAL A 171 2.27 28.10 19.60
N LEU A 172 1.24 28.79 19.10
CA LEU A 172 0.05 28.17 18.52
C LEU A 172 0.39 27.29 17.30
N ARG A 173 1.38 27.67 16.47
CA ARG A 173 1.88 26.83 15.37
C ARG A 173 2.45 25.48 15.82
N ARG A 174 2.89 25.36 17.07
CA ARG A 174 3.39 24.10 17.66
C ARG A 174 2.28 23.28 18.30
N MET A 175 1.09 23.85 18.48
CA MET A 175 -0.03 23.15 19.10
C MET A 175 -0.75 22.25 18.10
N ALA A 176 -1.42 21.24 18.65
CA ALA A 176 -2.40 20.49 17.88
C ALA A 176 -3.53 21.43 17.44
N PRO A 177 -4.22 21.14 16.34
CA PRO A 177 -5.12 22.08 15.69
C PRO A 177 -6.41 22.29 16.48
N ARG A 178 -6.81 21.28 17.26
CA ARG A 178 -7.83 21.41 18.32
C ARG A 178 -7.43 22.47 19.34
N GLY A 179 -6.16 22.50 19.75
CA GLY A 179 -5.62 23.52 20.64
C GLY A 179 -5.61 24.91 19.99
N VAL A 180 -5.30 25.02 18.69
CA VAL A 180 -5.39 26.28 17.94
C VAL A 180 -6.85 26.75 17.79
N ALA A 181 -7.79 25.83 17.63
CA ALA A 181 -9.21 26.15 17.62
C ALA A 181 -9.70 26.61 19.01
N ALA A 182 -9.34 25.88 20.07
CA ALA A 182 -9.68 26.22 21.46
C ALA A 182 -9.07 27.57 21.89
N ALA A 183 -7.86 27.88 21.44
CA ALA A 183 -7.21 29.19 21.64
C ALA A 183 -8.10 30.35 21.14
N ALA A 184 -8.87 30.16 20.08
CA ALA A 184 -9.78 31.19 19.59
C ALA A 184 -10.93 31.52 20.57
N GLY A 185 -11.24 30.63 21.51
CA GLY A 185 -12.23 30.82 22.56
C GLY A 185 -11.73 31.64 23.77
N VAL A 186 -10.42 31.88 23.89
CA VAL A 186 -9.83 32.50 25.09
C VAL A 186 -10.06 34.02 25.15
N SER A 187 -9.70 34.74 24.08
CA SER A 187 -9.88 36.19 23.97
C SER A 187 -9.90 36.64 22.50
N ARG A 188 -10.23 37.92 22.24
CA ARG A 188 -10.18 38.50 20.88
C ARG A 188 -8.76 38.45 20.29
N GLU A 189 -7.74 38.72 21.11
CA GLU A 189 -6.34 38.70 20.72
C GLU A 189 -5.83 37.29 20.41
N TRP A 190 -6.21 36.29 21.23
CA TRP A 190 -5.91 34.89 20.96
C TRP A 190 -6.61 34.37 19.70
N ARG A 191 -7.86 34.79 19.47
CA ARG A 191 -8.60 34.52 18.24
C ARG A 191 -7.92 35.08 17.00
N GLU A 192 -7.36 36.29 17.08
CA GLU A 192 -6.59 36.88 15.99
C GLU A 192 -5.31 36.09 15.71
N CYS A 193 -4.58 35.73 16.76
CA CYS A 193 -3.38 34.91 16.62
C CYS A 193 -3.71 33.53 16.02
N ALA A 194 -4.78 32.88 16.46
CA ALA A 194 -5.26 31.63 15.89
C ALA A 194 -5.66 31.78 14.41
N ARG A 195 -6.38 32.86 14.04
CA ARG A 195 -6.69 33.17 12.62
C ARG A 195 -5.44 33.30 11.77
N ARG A 196 -4.40 33.96 12.26
CA ARG A 196 -3.10 34.07 11.57
C ARG A 196 -2.41 32.73 11.37
N VAL A 197 -2.54 31.80 12.33
CA VAL A 197 -2.02 30.42 12.18
C VAL A 197 -2.75 29.70 11.04
N TRP A 198 -4.08 29.74 11.02
CA TRP A 198 -4.89 29.09 9.97
C TRP A 198 -4.67 29.69 8.59
N ARG A 199 -4.56 31.02 8.49
CA ARG A 199 -4.28 31.70 7.21
C ARG A 199 -2.95 31.28 6.58
N GLY A 200 -1.95 30.98 7.40
CA GLY A 200 -0.63 30.53 6.96
C GLY A 200 -0.45 29.00 6.92
N ALA A 201 -1.49 28.21 7.12
CA ALA A 201 -1.39 26.75 7.13
C ALA A 201 -1.29 26.20 5.70
N GLU A 202 -0.12 25.63 5.35
CA GLU A 202 0.11 25.01 4.04
C GLU A 202 -0.31 23.54 3.98
N GLU A 203 -0.31 22.84 5.12
CA GLU A 203 -0.72 21.44 5.22
C GLU A 203 -1.68 21.24 6.38
N VAL A 204 -2.83 20.62 6.09
CA VAL A 204 -3.84 20.26 7.07
C VAL A 204 -4.19 18.78 6.93
N ARG A 205 -4.08 18.02 8.03
CA ARG A 205 -4.62 16.66 8.12
C ARG A 205 -5.85 16.66 9.02
N LEU A 206 -6.96 16.06 8.59
CA LEU A 206 -8.22 16.05 9.33
C LEU A 206 -8.82 14.66 9.39
N ARG A 207 -9.39 14.32 10.54
CA ARG A 207 -10.41 13.28 10.66
C ARG A 207 -11.76 13.95 10.86
N ALA A 208 -12.72 13.70 9.98
CA ALA A 208 -14.01 14.40 9.98
C ALA A 208 -15.19 13.41 9.90
N ASN A 209 -16.23 13.73 10.66
CA ASN A 209 -17.48 12.96 10.73
C ASN A 209 -18.58 13.52 9.81
N SER A 210 -18.32 14.63 9.12
CA SER A 210 -19.23 15.23 8.14
C SER A 210 -18.47 16.22 7.22
N VAL A 211 -19.09 16.61 6.11
CA VAL A 211 -18.50 17.52 5.10
C VAL A 211 -18.48 18.99 5.56
N ARG A 212 -19.48 19.43 6.34
CA ARG A 212 -19.66 20.85 6.71
C ARG A 212 -18.48 21.45 7.49
N PRO A 213 -17.95 20.79 8.55
CA PRO A 213 -16.83 21.34 9.32
C PRO A 213 -15.57 21.47 8.47
N VAL A 214 -15.40 20.59 7.47
CA VAL A 214 -14.27 20.67 6.55
C VAL A 214 -14.39 21.92 5.69
N GLY A 215 -15.56 22.19 5.09
CA GLY A 215 -15.80 23.41 4.32
C GLY A 215 -15.51 24.69 5.11
N ALA A 216 -16.01 24.78 6.34
CA ALA A 216 -15.79 25.93 7.22
C ALA A 216 -14.30 26.15 7.55
N LEU A 217 -13.56 25.07 7.79
CA LEU A 217 -12.13 25.16 8.06
C LEU A 217 -11.32 25.55 6.81
N MET A 218 -11.70 25.03 5.64
CA MET A 218 -11.01 25.31 4.37
C MET A 218 -11.13 26.78 3.98
N ALA A 219 -12.28 27.42 4.25
CA ALA A 219 -12.45 28.86 4.05
C ALA A 219 -11.46 29.71 4.88
N ARG A 220 -10.92 29.17 5.98
CA ARG A 220 -9.95 29.84 6.85
C ARG A 220 -8.49 29.60 6.46
N CYS A 221 -8.24 28.70 5.50
CA CYS A 221 -6.90 28.25 5.09
C CYS A 221 -6.61 28.55 3.60
N PRO A 222 -6.52 29.83 3.18
CA PRO A 222 -6.28 30.20 1.79
C PRO A 222 -4.91 29.77 1.25
N ALA A 223 -3.91 29.59 2.12
CA ALA A 223 -2.56 29.14 1.75
C ALA A 223 -2.42 27.61 1.62
N LEU A 224 -3.52 26.85 1.73
CA LEU A 224 -3.47 25.40 1.77
C LEU A 224 -2.95 24.80 0.47
N ALA A 225 -1.82 24.10 0.56
CA ALA A 225 -1.19 23.36 -0.52
C ALA A 225 -1.42 21.86 -0.41
N ARG A 226 -1.60 21.32 0.81
CA ARG A 226 -1.82 19.89 1.03
C ARG A 226 -2.94 19.62 2.03
N LEU A 227 -3.89 18.81 1.60
CA LEU A 227 -5.01 18.37 2.42
C LEU A 227 -5.03 16.85 2.51
N VAL A 228 -5.06 16.33 3.73
CA VAL A 228 -5.28 14.90 4.01
C VAL A 228 -6.54 14.76 4.84
N LEU A 229 -7.51 14.03 4.32
CA LEU A 229 -8.81 13.80 4.96
C LEU A 229 -8.97 12.33 5.26
N ARG A 230 -9.41 12.04 6.47
CA ARG A 230 -9.92 10.74 6.88
C ARG A 230 -11.39 10.90 7.24
N MET A 231 -12.26 10.39 6.39
CA MET A 231 -13.70 10.60 6.50
C MET A 231 -14.35 9.40 7.19
N ASP A 232 -15.03 9.65 8.30
CA ASP A 232 -15.86 8.66 9.00
C ASP A 232 -17.31 8.64 8.49
N SER A 233 -17.68 9.58 7.61
CA SER A 233 -18.98 9.67 6.92
C SER A 233 -18.83 9.53 5.42
N ASP A 234 -19.95 9.24 4.74
CA ASP A 234 -20.01 9.22 3.28
C ASP A 234 -19.52 10.56 2.68
N VAL A 235 -18.86 10.45 1.53
CA VAL A 235 -18.34 11.58 0.76
C VAL A 235 -19.01 11.59 -0.61
N ASP A 236 -19.37 12.76 -1.09
CA ASP A 236 -19.96 12.95 -2.42
C ASP A 236 -19.34 14.18 -3.12
N ALA A 237 -19.92 14.56 -4.26
CA ALA A 237 -19.51 15.70 -5.06
C ALA A 237 -19.44 17.03 -4.29
N THR A 238 -20.26 17.20 -3.24
CA THR A 238 -20.29 18.43 -2.45
C THR A 238 -18.96 18.67 -1.76
N MET A 239 -18.27 17.61 -1.33
CA MET A 239 -16.94 17.70 -0.75
C MET A 239 -15.93 18.26 -1.74
N LEU A 240 -15.90 17.72 -2.97
CA LEU A 240 -15.00 18.21 -4.02
C LEU A 240 -15.31 19.66 -4.40
N ALA A 241 -16.60 20.03 -4.44
CA ALA A 241 -17.00 21.41 -4.69
C ALA A 241 -16.53 22.37 -3.58
N CYS A 242 -16.68 21.99 -2.31
CA CYS A 242 -16.19 22.77 -1.16
C CYS A 242 -14.66 22.96 -1.21
N ILE A 243 -13.92 21.89 -1.49
CA ILE A 243 -12.46 21.94 -1.68
C ILE A 243 -12.12 22.85 -2.87
N ALA A 244 -12.87 22.70 -3.98
CA ALA A 244 -12.61 23.42 -5.19
C ALA A 244 -12.75 24.93 -5.00
N PHE A 245 -13.80 25.35 -4.30
CA PHE A 245 -14.05 26.74 -3.99
C PHE A 245 -13.04 27.33 -3.00
N SER A 246 -12.74 26.60 -1.92
CA SER A 246 -12.03 27.16 -0.77
C SER A 246 -10.50 27.14 -0.90
N CYS A 247 -9.94 26.23 -1.69
CA CYS A 247 -8.48 26.03 -1.78
C CYS A 247 -7.99 26.12 -3.24
N PRO A 248 -7.80 27.34 -3.78
CA PRO A 248 -7.39 27.53 -5.18
C PRO A 248 -5.98 27.00 -5.50
N ASN A 249 -5.08 27.02 -4.52
CA ASN A 249 -3.67 26.64 -4.68
C ASN A 249 -3.35 25.20 -4.24
N LEU A 250 -4.38 24.34 -4.09
CA LEU A 250 -4.20 22.99 -3.59
C LEU A 250 -3.34 22.14 -4.56
N GLN A 251 -2.21 21.63 -4.05
CA GLN A 251 -1.26 20.81 -4.80
C GLN A 251 -1.40 19.32 -4.50
N SER A 252 -1.87 18.95 -3.30
CA SER A 252 -2.03 17.57 -2.89
C SER A 252 -3.35 17.37 -2.14
N LEU A 253 -4.14 16.43 -2.62
CA LEU A 253 -5.38 15.99 -1.97
C LEU A 253 -5.32 14.49 -1.72
N ASP A 254 -5.54 14.10 -0.47
CA ASP A 254 -5.66 12.71 -0.05
C ASP A 254 -6.97 12.55 0.73
N ILE A 255 -7.88 11.70 0.25
CA ILE A 255 -9.13 11.37 0.94
C ILE A 255 -9.16 9.87 1.16
N SER A 256 -9.09 9.49 2.43
CA SER A 256 -9.20 8.13 2.92
C SER A 256 -10.53 7.92 3.64
N MET A 257 -11.11 6.74 3.47
CA MET A 257 -12.36 6.39 4.14
C MET A 257 -12.08 5.58 5.40
N ALA A 258 -12.85 5.83 6.46
CA ALA A 258 -12.80 5.08 7.70
C ALA A 258 -14.14 4.40 7.98
N ASN A 259 -14.10 3.32 8.76
CA ASN A 259 -15.28 2.51 9.09
C ASN A 259 -15.98 2.01 7.82
N ASN A 260 -17.32 2.08 7.78
CA ASN A 260 -18.15 1.68 6.64
C ASN A 260 -18.53 2.86 5.74
N ALA A 261 -17.83 3.99 5.82
CA ALA A 261 -18.11 5.17 5.01
C ALA A 261 -17.84 4.90 3.52
N VAL A 262 -18.72 5.41 2.65
CA VAL A 262 -18.66 5.17 1.21
C VAL A 262 -18.31 6.45 0.47
N ASN A 263 -17.37 6.35 -0.47
CA ASN A 263 -17.09 7.43 -1.40
C ASN A 263 -18.01 7.29 -2.64
N ARG A 264 -18.96 8.22 -2.75
CA ARG A 264 -19.98 8.27 -3.80
C ARG A 264 -19.63 9.22 -4.93
N ILE A 265 -18.41 9.78 -4.95
CA ILE A 265 -17.92 10.63 -6.03
C ILE A 265 -17.96 9.83 -7.34
N SER A 266 -18.65 10.38 -8.33
CA SER A 266 -18.68 9.82 -9.68
C SER A 266 -17.44 10.22 -10.48
N GLY A 267 -17.16 9.48 -11.56
CA GLY A 267 -16.01 9.76 -12.41
C GLY A 267 -16.15 11.10 -13.14
N ASP A 268 -17.36 11.55 -13.48
CA ASP A 268 -17.60 12.87 -14.09
C ASP A 268 -17.28 14.02 -13.12
N GLU A 269 -17.69 13.89 -11.85
CA GLU A 269 -17.41 14.88 -10.81
C GLU A 269 -15.91 14.95 -10.51
N LEU A 270 -15.25 13.78 -10.43
CA LEU A 270 -13.81 13.72 -10.23
C LEU A 270 -13.06 14.32 -11.43
N SER A 271 -13.49 13.99 -12.65
CA SER A 271 -12.89 14.50 -13.89
C SER A 271 -13.01 16.03 -13.96
N ARG A 272 -14.18 16.58 -13.60
CA ARG A 272 -14.40 18.03 -13.51
C ARG A 272 -13.45 18.66 -12.49
N PHE A 273 -13.41 18.13 -11.27
CA PHE A 273 -12.54 18.64 -10.20
C PHE A 273 -11.07 18.70 -10.62
N VAL A 274 -10.54 17.63 -11.23
CA VAL A 274 -9.15 17.58 -11.68
C VAL A 274 -8.89 18.57 -12.83
N SER A 275 -9.84 18.72 -13.75
CA SER A 275 -9.71 19.64 -14.89
C SER A 275 -9.69 21.12 -14.47
N GLU A 276 -10.40 21.47 -13.39
CA GLU A 276 -10.46 22.83 -12.85
C GLU A 276 -9.21 23.16 -12.01
N LYS A 277 -8.59 22.16 -11.38
CA LYS A 277 -7.47 22.33 -10.46
C LYS A 277 -6.11 22.23 -11.14
N ARG A 278 -5.72 23.34 -11.77
CA ARG A 278 -4.43 23.47 -12.49
C ARG A 278 -3.18 23.28 -11.64
N SER A 279 -3.25 23.47 -10.31
CA SER A 279 -2.12 23.31 -9.38
C SER A 279 -2.02 21.90 -8.78
N LEU A 280 -3.02 21.02 -9.00
CA LEU A 280 -3.09 19.72 -8.34
C LEU A 280 -2.06 18.73 -8.92
N SER A 281 -1.06 18.41 -8.12
CA SER A 281 0.04 17.50 -8.47
C SER A 281 -0.16 16.07 -7.95
N VAL A 282 -0.87 15.91 -6.83
CA VAL A 282 -1.08 14.62 -6.18
C VAL A 282 -2.55 14.47 -5.83
N LEU A 283 -3.17 13.40 -6.31
CA LEU A 283 -4.53 13.01 -5.96
C LEU A 283 -4.55 11.57 -5.48
N LYS A 284 -5.05 11.35 -4.27
CA LYS A 284 -5.26 10.03 -3.68
C LYS A 284 -6.69 9.93 -3.17
N LEU A 285 -7.44 8.95 -3.65
CA LEU A 285 -8.82 8.71 -3.23
C LEU A 285 -9.03 7.24 -2.93
N ASP A 286 -9.61 6.97 -1.77
CA ASP A 286 -9.98 5.63 -1.35
C ASP A 286 -11.48 5.33 -1.58
N SER A 287 -11.80 4.04 -1.62
CA SER A 287 -13.15 3.48 -1.75
C SER A 287 -13.95 4.02 -2.93
N CYS A 288 -13.30 4.21 -4.08
CA CYS A 288 -13.87 4.77 -5.30
C CYS A 288 -14.86 3.82 -6.00
N SER A 289 -15.98 3.49 -5.34
CA SER A 289 -16.94 2.50 -5.82
C SER A 289 -17.83 2.99 -6.95
N SER A 290 -18.02 4.31 -7.10
CA SER A 290 -19.06 4.91 -7.94
C SER A 290 -18.55 5.59 -9.22
N LEU A 291 -17.29 5.35 -9.63
CA LEU A 291 -16.69 6.13 -10.73
C LEU A 291 -17.38 5.92 -12.07
N GLY A 292 -17.78 4.70 -12.44
CA GLY A 292 -18.41 4.44 -13.74
C GLY A 292 -17.43 4.66 -14.90
N PHE A 293 -17.43 5.87 -15.46
CA PHE A 293 -16.52 6.32 -16.50
C PHE A 293 -15.56 7.38 -15.95
N LEU A 294 -14.26 7.23 -16.20
CA LEU A 294 -13.25 8.17 -15.71
C LEU A 294 -12.50 8.81 -16.88
N ASN A 295 -12.48 10.15 -16.96
CA ASN A 295 -11.73 10.89 -17.97
C ASN A 295 -10.90 12.00 -17.33
N ILE A 296 -9.68 11.67 -16.92
CA ILE A 296 -8.81 12.62 -16.25
C ILE A 296 -7.92 13.31 -17.29
N SER A 297 -8.04 14.63 -17.40
CA SER A 297 -7.14 15.47 -18.20
C SER A 297 -6.49 16.51 -17.30
N SER A 298 -5.18 16.43 -17.10
CA SER A 298 -4.43 17.39 -16.27
C SER A 298 -3.00 17.55 -16.75
N SER A 299 -2.52 18.79 -16.82
CA SER A 299 -1.12 19.09 -17.13
C SER A 299 -0.22 19.14 -15.90
N SER A 300 -0.76 19.13 -14.68
CA SER A 300 0.01 19.24 -13.44
C SER A 300 0.05 17.95 -12.62
N LEU A 301 -0.89 17.03 -12.87
CA LEU A 301 -0.98 15.79 -12.10
C LEU A 301 0.23 14.90 -12.34
N SER A 302 0.93 14.59 -11.25
CA SER A 302 2.14 13.76 -11.20
C SER A 302 1.91 12.42 -10.52
N THR A 303 0.97 12.35 -9.57
CA THR A 303 0.61 11.14 -8.83
C THR A 303 -0.91 10.99 -8.79
N LEU A 304 -1.41 9.83 -9.23
CA LEU A 304 -2.82 9.46 -9.15
C LEU A 304 -2.96 8.09 -8.49
N TRP A 305 -3.57 8.04 -7.30
CA TRP A 305 -3.90 6.80 -6.61
C TRP A 305 -5.41 6.68 -6.41
N LEU A 306 -5.99 5.59 -6.91
CA LEU A 306 -7.40 5.27 -6.72
C LEU A 306 -7.51 3.84 -6.20
N SER A 307 -8.16 3.65 -5.06
CA SER A 307 -8.41 2.32 -4.47
C SER A 307 -9.90 2.04 -4.30
N GLY A 308 -10.25 0.76 -4.17
CA GLY A 308 -11.64 0.32 -4.01
C GLY A 308 -12.47 0.51 -5.28
N LEU A 309 -11.86 0.34 -6.45
CA LEU A 309 -12.51 0.52 -7.75
C LEU A 309 -13.46 -0.65 -8.07
N CYS A 310 -14.76 -0.47 -7.84
CA CYS A 310 -15.77 -1.55 -8.04
C CYS A 310 -16.56 -1.45 -9.35
N SER A 311 -16.66 -0.25 -9.93
CA SER A 311 -17.56 0.01 -11.07
C SER A 311 -16.90 0.84 -12.16
N LEU A 312 -15.56 0.84 -12.22
CA LEU A 312 -14.87 1.45 -13.34
C LEU A 312 -15.11 0.58 -14.58
N THR A 313 -15.67 1.16 -15.62
CA THR A 313 -15.95 0.47 -16.89
C THR A 313 -14.90 0.85 -17.94
N LYS A 314 -14.54 2.12 -17.95
CA LYS A 314 -13.56 2.70 -18.86
C LYS A 314 -12.87 3.87 -18.18
N ALA A 315 -11.55 3.91 -18.33
CA ALA A 315 -10.72 5.02 -17.91
C ALA A 315 -9.92 5.55 -19.11
N VAL A 316 -9.92 6.87 -19.26
CA VAL A 316 -9.07 7.60 -20.19
C VAL A 316 -8.30 8.62 -19.36
N MET A 317 -6.97 8.62 -19.51
CA MET A 317 -6.11 9.53 -18.77
C MET A 317 -5.27 10.30 -19.77
N ASN A 318 -5.26 11.63 -19.71
CA ASN A 318 -4.42 12.53 -20.47
C ASN A 318 -3.61 13.39 -19.50
N CYS A 319 -2.52 12.82 -19.01
CA CYS A 319 -1.69 13.40 -17.96
C CYS A 319 -0.21 13.32 -18.36
N PRO A 320 0.31 14.28 -19.15
CA PRO A 320 1.67 14.19 -19.69
C PRO A 320 2.77 14.21 -18.62
N ASN A 321 2.49 14.77 -17.45
CA ASN A 321 3.42 14.83 -16.32
C ASN A 321 3.20 13.72 -15.27
N LEU A 322 2.31 12.77 -15.54
CA LEU A 322 2.05 11.66 -14.63
C LEU A 322 3.28 10.78 -14.52
N ASN A 323 3.83 10.70 -13.32
CA ASN A 323 5.00 9.91 -12.97
C ASN A 323 4.57 8.60 -12.29
N GLU A 324 3.50 8.67 -11.49
CA GLU A 324 3.01 7.58 -10.67
C GLU A 324 1.51 7.35 -10.82
N LEU A 325 1.14 6.11 -11.14
CA LEU A 325 -0.24 5.65 -11.27
C LEU A 325 -0.45 4.42 -10.39
N SER A 326 -1.46 4.45 -9.53
CA SER A 326 -1.88 3.31 -8.71
C SER A 326 -3.38 3.10 -8.80
N LEU A 327 -3.81 1.91 -9.25
CA LEU A 327 -5.21 1.51 -9.34
C LEU A 327 -5.41 0.18 -8.59
N ASP A 328 -6.12 0.20 -7.46
CA ASP A 328 -6.44 -1.01 -6.68
C ASP A 328 -7.93 -1.38 -6.82
N PHE A 329 -8.17 -2.52 -7.45
CA PHE A 329 -9.48 -3.11 -7.63
C PHE A 329 -9.68 -4.20 -6.57
N PRO A 330 -10.81 -4.17 -5.84
CA PRO A 330 -11.10 -5.21 -4.86
C PRO A 330 -11.29 -6.56 -5.55
N LYS A 331 -11.02 -7.65 -4.83
CA LYS A 331 -11.17 -9.03 -5.32
C LYS A 331 -12.61 -9.45 -5.68
N GLN A 332 -13.59 -8.55 -5.55
CA GLN A 332 -14.98 -8.90 -5.81
C GLN A 332 -15.26 -8.96 -7.31
N ASN A 333 -16.00 -9.97 -7.74
CA ASN A 333 -16.12 -10.45 -9.12
C ASN A 333 -16.96 -9.56 -10.06
N ASN A 334 -17.13 -8.28 -9.71
CA ASN A 334 -18.04 -7.35 -10.39
C ASN A 334 -17.32 -6.24 -11.18
N ASP A 335 -15.98 -6.19 -11.13
CA ASP A 335 -15.23 -5.25 -11.96
C ASP A 335 -15.35 -5.64 -13.44
N SER A 336 -15.57 -4.64 -14.29
CA SER A 336 -15.69 -4.81 -15.73
C SER A 336 -14.76 -3.86 -16.49
N THR A 337 -13.72 -3.34 -15.82
CA THR A 337 -12.76 -2.42 -16.43
C THR A 337 -12.05 -3.11 -17.59
N ASP A 338 -12.08 -2.49 -18.77
CA ASP A 338 -11.24 -2.90 -19.90
C ASP A 338 -9.79 -2.45 -19.66
N LEU A 339 -9.04 -3.29 -18.93
CA LEU A 339 -7.63 -3.04 -18.61
C LEU A 339 -6.74 -3.02 -19.86
N VAL A 340 -7.12 -3.72 -20.93
CA VAL A 340 -6.36 -3.76 -22.19
C VAL A 340 -6.41 -2.38 -22.85
N ALA A 341 -7.62 -1.83 -23.01
CA ALA A 341 -7.80 -0.49 -23.56
C ALA A 341 -7.16 0.60 -22.69
N LEU A 342 -7.25 0.47 -21.36
CA LEU A 342 -6.57 1.37 -20.43
C LEU A 342 -5.05 1.35 -20.65
N MET A 343 -4.44 0.17 -20.60
CA MET A 343 -2.99 0.00 -20.72
C MET A 343 -2.45 0.48 -22.07
N ASP A 344 -3.14 0.18 -23.18
CA ASP A 344 -2.79 0.65 -24.52
C ASP A 344 -2.80 2.19 -24.61
N SER A 345 -3.76 2.84 -23.95
CA SER A 345 -3.89 4.29 -24.00
C SER A 345 -2.79 5.04 -23.24
N LEU A 346 -2.29 4.47 -22.13
CA LEU A 346 -1.35 5.15 -21.21
C LEU A 346 -0.05 5.57 -21.90
N GLY A 347 0.44 4.81 -22.87
CA GLY A 347 1.65 5.13 -23.61
C GLY A 347 1.60 6.44 -24.37
N ARG A 348 0.45 6.71 -25.00
CA ARG A 348 0.23 7.92 -25.80
C ARG A 348 -0.04 9.15 -24.95
N THR A 349 -0.57 8.95 -23.74
CA THR A 349 -1.15 10.03 -22.95
C THR A 349 -0.41 10.33 -21.64
N CYS A 350 0.39 9.39 -21.15
CA CYS A 350 1.18 9.48 -19.92
C CYS A 350 2.64 9.02 -20.17
N PRO A 351 3.39 9.66 -21.09
CA PRO A 351 4.70 9.18 -21.55
C PRO A 351 5.80 9.22 -20.48
N ASN A 352 5.63 10.01 -19.42
CA ASN A 352 6.61 10.19 -18.34
C ASN A 352 6.40 9.22 -17.17
N LEU A 353 5.52 8.23 -17.32
CA LEU A 353 5.20 7.29 -16.25
C LEU A 353 6.43 6.45 -15.88
N ARG A 354 6.79 6.48 -14.60
CA ARG A 354 7.91 5.69 -14.04
C ARG A 354 7.42 4.59 -13.12
N ASN A 355 6.31 4.83 -12.42
CA ASN A 355 5.78 3.95 -11.40
C ASN A 355 4.34 3.57 -11.76
N MET A 356 4.09 2.30 -12.03
CA MET A 356 2.75 1.78 -12.31
C MET A 356 2.41 0.63 -11.38
N HIS A 357 1.33 0.79 -10.61
CA HIS A 357 0.72 -0.26 -9.82
C HIS A 357 -0.73 -0.49 -10.27
N ILE A 358 -1.06 -1.73 -10.63
CA ILE A 358 -2.43 -2.16 -10.89
C ILE A 358 -2.66 -3.47 -10.14
N SER A 359 -3.68 -3.50 -9.29
CA SER A 359 -4.11 -4.70 -8.55
C SER A 359 -5.51 -5.06 -9.03
N SER A 360 -5.65 -6.13 -9.82
CA SER A 360 -6.95 -6.58 -10.33
C SER A 360 -6.94 -8.06 -10.69
N ILE A 361 -8.06 -8.75 -10.42
CA ILE A 361 -8.27 -10.14 -10.81
C ILE A 361 -8.44 -10.32 -12.33
N HIS A 362 -8.69 -9.22 -13.06
CA HIS A 362 -8.88 -9.22 -14.51
C HIS A 362 -7.58 -9.03 -15.29
N LEU A 363 -6.45 -8.81 -14.61
CA LEU A 363 -5.13 -8.74 -15.24
C LEU A 363 -4.79 -10.05 -15.98
N CYS A 364 -4.40 -9.92 -17.23
CA CYS A 364 -4.09 -11.01 -18.16
C CYS A 364 -2.91 -10.65 -19.08
N ASN A 365 -2.45 -11.62 -19.87
CA ASN A 365 -1.35 -11.42 -20.81
C ASN A 365 -1.65 -10.33 -21.85
N GLU A 366 -2.88 -10.27 -22.36
CA GLU A 366 -3.30 -9.28 -23.35
C GLU A 366 -3.17 -7.84 -22.83
N ALA A 367 -3.46 -7.63 -21.55
CA ALA A 367 -3.28 -6.32 -20.91
C ALA A 367 -1.78 -5.95 -20.88
N VAL A 368 -0.89 -6.90 -20.57
CA VAL A 368 0.55 -6.68 -20.61
C VAL A 368 1.07 -6.46 -22.04
N PHE A 369 0.53 -7.15 -23.04
CA PHE A 369 0.85 -6.90 -24.46
C PHE A 369 0.42 -5.49 -24.91
N ALA A 370 -0.66 -4.96 -24.35
CA ALA A 370 -1.04 -3.57 -24.56
C ALA A 370 -0.04 -2.59 -23.95
N LEU A 371 0.58 -2.89 -22.80
CA LEU A 371 1.68 -2.08 -22.25
C LEU A 371 2.92 -2.07 -23.14
N GLU A 372 3.23 -3.20 -23.79
CA GLU A 372 4.30 -3.25 -24.78
C GLU A 372 4.03 -2.29 -25.95
N SER A 373 2.79 -2.31 -26.45
CA SER A 373 2.34 -1.39 -27.51
C SER A 373 2.36 0.07 -27.06
N ALA A 374 2.11 0.33 -25.78
CA ALA A 374 2.19 1.65 -25.16
C ALA A 374 3.62 2.22 -25.10
N ASN A 375 4.67 1.39 -25.21
CA ASN A 375 6.07 1.81 -25.31
C ASN A 375 6.54 2.73 -24.15
N LEU A 376 6.11 2.43 -22.92
CA LEU A 376 6.50 3.15 -21.69
C LEU A 376 7.93 2.81 -21.23
N ARG A 377 8.93 3.08 -22.07
CA ARG A 377 10.33 2.64 -21.83
C ARG A 377 10.98 3.20 -20.57
N GLY A 378 10.47 4.31 -20.04
CA GLY A 378 10.98 4.97 -18.83
C GLY A 378 10.48 4.37 -17.52
N LEU A 379 9.72 3.27 -17.55
CA LEU A 379 9.19 2.63 -16.35
C LEU A 379 10.32 2.05 -15.49
N CYS A 380 10.34 2.42 -14.22
CA CYS A 380 11.28 1.94 -13.20
C CYS A 380 10.61 0.95 -12.24
N MET A 381 9.31 1.11 -12.00
CA MET A 381 8.51 0.24 -11.15
C MET A 381 7.27 -0.24 -11.89
N LEU A 382 7.12 -1.56 -11.97
CA LEU A 382 5.91 -2.22 -12.47
C LEU A 382 5.39 -3.19 -11.41
N SER A 383 4.14 -3.00 -10.99
CA SER A 383 3.45 -3.89 -10.07
C SER A 383 2.08 -4.27 -10.63
N LEU A 384 1.91 -5.55 -10.96
CA LEU A 384 0.70 -6.14 -11.52
C LEU A 384 0.26 -7.29 -10.60
N VAL A 385 -0.65 -6.98 -9.68
CA VAL A 385 -1.01 -7.87 -8.57
C VAL A 385 -2.37 -8.52 -8.81
N LEU A 386 -2.55 -9.77 -8.37
CA LEU A 386 -3.76 -10.58 -8.52
C LEU A 386 -4.06 -11.06 -9.95
N GLY A 387 -3.14 -10.85 -10.90
CA GLY A 387 -3.28 -11.26 -12.29
C GLY A 387 -3.07 -12.75 -12.52
N THR A 388 -4.01 -13.59 -12.09
CA THR A 388 -3.91 -15.06 -12.21
C THR A 388 -3.74 -15.56 -13.66
N LYS A 389 -4.14 -14.75 -14.65
CA LYS A 389 -3.99 -15.04 -16.09
C LYS A 389 -2.68 -14.51 -16.69
N ILE A 390 -1.82 -13.86 -15.89
CA ILE A 390 -0.47 -13.48 -16.29
C ILE A 390 0.42 -14.73 -16.23
N THR A 391 1.08 -15.04 -17.33
CA THR A 391 2.01 -16.17 -17.48
C THR A 391 3.36 -15.71 -18.02
N ASP A 392 4.28 -16.66 -18.26
CA ASP A 392 5.60 -16.38 -18.83
C ASP A 392 5.54 -15.62 -20.17
N ALA A 393 4.43 -15.72 -20.91
CA ALA A 393 4.22 -14.94 -22.13
C ALA A 393 4.16 -13.42 -21.85
N ALA A 394 3.47 -12.99 -20.79
CA ALA A 394 3.50 -11.60 -20.34
C ALA A 394 4.89 -11.19 -19.86
N VAL A 395 5.62 -12.08 -19.18
CA VAL A 395 6.99 -11.80 -18.76
C VAL A 395 7.89 -11.54 -19.97
N ALA A 396 7.77 -12.34 -21.03
CA ALA A 396 8.50 -12.11 -22.27
C ALA A 396 8.16 -10.74 -22.91
N SER A 397 6.95 -10.24 -22.73
CA SER A 397 6.54 -8.89 -23.15
C SER A 397 7.14 -7.79 -22.28
N ILE A 398 7.12 -7.95 -20.95
CA ILE A 398 7.77 -7.04 -19.99
C ILE A 398 9.26 -6.88 -20.31
N VAL A 399 9.97 -8.00 -20.49
CA VAL A 399 11.41 -8.03 -20.79
C VAL A 399 11.74 -7.33 -22.12
N ARG A 400 10.85 -7.37 -23.11
CA ARG A 400 11.05 -6.68 -24.40
C ARG A 400 10.72 -5.20 -24.33
N SER A 401 9.84 -4.80 -23.41
CA SER A 401 9.30 -3.44 -23.32
C SER A 401 10.16 -2.51 -22.47
N PHE A 402 10.72 -3.01 -21.38
CA PHE A 402 11.42 -2.22 -20.37
C PHE A 402 12.88 -2.62 -20.29
N ALA A 403 13.77 -1.63 -20.15
CA ALA A 403 15.21 -1.86 -20.12
C ALA A 403 15.81 -1.80 -18.70
N SER A 404 15.14 -1.09 -17.77
CA SER A 404 15.73 -0.77 -16.46
C SER A 404 14.68 -0.76 -15.35
N LEU A 405 14.03 -1.91 -15.14
CA LEU A 405 13.14 -2.07 -13.98
C LEU A 405 13.97 -2.23 -12.71
N GLU A 406 13.65 -1.43 -11.70
CA GLU A 406 14.20 -1.51 -10.35
C GLU A 406 13.30 -2.31 -9.40
N LEU A 407 11.98 -2.27 -9.64
CA LEU A 407 10.97 -3.03 -8.92
C LEU A 407 10.06 -3.73 -9.91
N LEU A 408 9.94 -5.05 -9.76
CA LEU A 408 8.94 -5.85 -10.45
C LEU A 408 8.12 -6.64 -9.43
N ASP A 409 6.80 -6.47 -9.49
CA ASP A 409 5.85 -7.21 -8.70
C ASP A 409 4.82 -7.88 -9.60
N LEU A 410 4.80 -9.20 -9.57
CA LEU A 410 3.84 -10.04 -10.31
C LEU A 410 3.10 -10.95 -9.33
N SER A 411 2.89 -10.51 -8.09
CA SER A 411 2.28 -11.32 -7.04
C SER A 411 0.86 -11.75 -7.42
N GLY A 412 0.54 -13.03 -7.25
CA GLY A 412 -0.74 -13.63 -7.64
C GLY A 412 -0.85 -14.01 -9.11
N SER A 413 0.27 -13.98 -9.86
CA SER A 413 0.34 -14.45 -11.25
C SER A 413 0.62 -15.95 -11.35
N SER A 414 0.43 -16.51 -12.55
CA SER A 414 0.70 -17.93 -12.86
C SER A 414 2.07 -18.15 -13.51
N ILE A 415 3.03 -17.23 -13.32
CA ILE A 415 4.38 -17.37 -13.87
C ILE A 415 5.12 -18.59 -13.29
N THR A 416 6.08 -19.11 -14.03
CA THR A 416 6.89 -20.27 -13.64
C THR A 416 8.34 -19.90 -13.42
N ASP A 417 9.16 -20.88 -13.04
CA ASP A 417 10.62 -20.73 -12.96
C ASP A 417 11.25 -20.29 -14.30
N ASN A 418 10.64 -20.60 -15.45
CA ASN A 418 11.09 -20.11 -16.75
C ASN A 418 10.88 -18.60 -16.88
N GLY A 419 9.72 -18.10 -16.43
CA GLY A 419 9.44 -16.67 -16.33
C GLY A 419 10.45 -15.95 -15.44
N LEU A 420 10.76 -16.51 -14.26
CA LEU A 420 11.81 -15.99 -13.40
C LEU A 420 13.17 -15.95 -14.10
N GLY A 421 13.55 -17.00 -14.83
CA GLY A 421 14.79 -17.03 -15.61
C GLY A 421 14.86 -15.90 -16.65
N MET A 422 13.76 -15.60 -17.34
CA MET A 422 13.70 -14.46 -18.28
C MET A 422 13.90 -13.12 -17.57
N ILE A 423 13.28 -12.91 -16.40
CA ILE A 423 13.45 -11.70 -15.58
C ILE A 423 14.91 -11.55 -15.16
N CYS A 424 15.53 -12.64 -14.70
CA CYS A 424 16.92 -12.63 -14.22
C CYS A 424 17.92 -12.28 -15.33
N ASN A 425 17.69 -12.81 -16.54
CA ASN A 425 18.52 -12.51 -17.69
C ASN A 425 18.34 -11.07 -18.19
N ALA A 426 17.15 -10.50 -18.04
CA ALA A 426 16.81 -9.18 -18.55
C ALA A 426 17.28 -8.04 -17.64
N PHE A 427 17.19 -8.23 -16.31
CA PHE A 427 17.40 -7.16 -15.33
C PHE A 427 18.48 -7.46 -14.26
N PRO A 428 19.64 -8.05 -14.61
CA PRO A 428 20.66 -8.41 -13.61
C PRO A 428 21.26 -7.19 -12.90
N ASP A 429 21.39 -6.07 -13.62
CA ASP A 429 22.09 -4.86 -13.17
C ASP A 429 21.15 -3.73 -12.71
N THR A 430 19.82 -3.96 -12.72
CA THR A 430 18.84 -2.92 -12.34
C THR A 430 17.88 -3.37 -11.26
N LEU A 431 17.49 -4.65 -11.23
CA LEU A 431 16.41 -5.11 -10.36
C LEU A 431 16.87 -5.16 -8.90
N THR A 432 16.22 -4.37 -8.05
CA THR A 432 16.51 -4.31 -6.60
C THR A 432 15.39 -4.91 -5.77
N ARG A 433 14.18 -5.04 -6.31
CA ARG A 433 12.99 -5.53 -5.61
C ARG A 433 12.21 -6.47 -6.53
N LEU A 434 12.04 -7.72 -6.10
CA LEU A 434 11.28 -8.73 -6.81
C LEU A 434 10.20 -9.31 -5.89
N LEU A 435 8.94 -9.06 -6.23
CA LEU A 435 7.78 -9.50 -5.48
C LEU A 435 7.00 -10.53 -6.30
N MET A 436 6.93 -11.75 -5.77
CA MET A 436 6.36 -12.90 -6.44
C MET A 436 5.53 -13.73 -5.46
N ALA A 437 4.83 -13.07 -4.53
CA ALA A 437 3.98 -13.76 -3.57
C ALA A 437 2.75 -14.37 -4.26
N LEU A 438 2.19 -15.46 -3.74
CA LEU A 438 0.99 -16.11 -4.25
C LEU A 438 1.12 -16.60 -5.71
N CYS A 439 2.33 -16.93 -6.17
CA CYS A 439 2.57 -17.48 -7.51
C CYS A 439 2.67 -19.01 -7.45
N PRO A 440 1.62 -19.76 -7.79
CA PRO A 440 1.51 -21.19 -7.47
C PRO A 440 2.45 -22.11 -8.27
N ASN A 441 3.03 -21.60 -9.36
CA ASN A 441 3.87 -22.39 -10.27
C ASN A 441 5.37 -22.13 -10.08
N ILE A 442 5.76 -21.29 -9.12
CA ILE A 442 7.16 -21.03 -8.77
C ILE A 442 7.65 -22.09 -7.79
N THR A 443 8.85 -22.60 -8.01
CA THR A 443 9.47 -23.59 -7.13
C THR A 443 10.68 -23.01 -6.39
N SER A 444 11.18 -23.77 -5.42
CA SER A 444 12.44 -23.45 -4.75
C SER A 444 13.60 -23.33 -5.73
N SER A 445 13.60 -24.04 -6.86
CA SER A 445 14.65 -23.95 -7.88
C SER A 445 14.66 -22.56 -8.53
N GLY A 446 13.51 -22.06 -8.99
CA GLY A 446 13.41 -20.72 -9.57
C GLY A 446 13.83 -19.62 -8.61
N VAL A 447 13.42 -19.71 -7.34
CA VAL A 447 13.84 -18.74 -6.30
C VAL A 447 15.35 -18.76 -6.05
N GLN A 448 15.97 -19.94 -6.04
CA GLN A 448 17.44 -20.06 -5.88
C GLN A 448 18.18 -19.45 -7.06
N VAL A 449 17.72 -19.73 -8.28
CA VAL A 449 18.29 -19.15 -9.52
C VAL A 449 18.16 -17.64 -9.49
N ALA A 450 16.99 -17.10 -9.13
CA ALA A 450 16.77 -15.67 -9.06
C ALA A 450 17.66 -14.99 -8.01
N ALA A 451 17.80 -15.57 -6.82
CA ALA A 451 18.72 -15.07 -5.81
C ALA A 451 20.19 -15.13 -6.27
N ALA A 452 20.58 -16.10 -7.10
CA ALA A 452 21.95 -16.20 -7.61
C ALA A 452 22.24 -15.23 -8.75
N GLN A 453 21.25 -14.94 -9.61
CA GLN A 453 21.44 -14.18 -10.86
C GLN A 453 21.09 -12.69 -10.74
N LEU A 454 20.48 -12.24 -9.64
CA LEU A 454 20.11 -10.85 -9.41
C LEU A 454 21.00 -10.20 -8.32
N PRO A 455 22.25 -9.82 -8.61
CA PRO A 455 23.23 -9.41 -7.60
C PRO A 455 22.85 -8.15 -6.81
N LEU A 456 22.00 -7.28 -7.38
CA LEU A 456 21.56 -6.04 -6.74
C LEU A 456 20.27 -6.18 -5.93
N LEU A 457 19.72 -7.39 -5.81
CA LEU A 457 18.45 -7.63 -5.13
C LEU A 457 18.57 -7.28 -3.63
N ARG A 458 17.67 -6.40 -3.17
CA ARG A 458 17.56 -5.93 -1.79
C ARG A 458 16.31 -6.46 -1.11
N LEU A 459 15.27 -6.76 -1.88
CA LEU A 459 14.00 -7.28 -1.38
C LEU A 459 13.52 -8.40 -2.28
N MET A 460 13.24 -9.56 -1.69
CA MET A 460 12.59 -10.69 -2.35
C MET A 460 11.40 -11.17 -1.53
N ASP A 461 10.20 -11.19 -2.13
CA ASP A 461 9.01 -11.80 -1.53
C ASP A 461 8.53 -12.97 -2.40
N CYS A 462 8.48 -14.16 -1.83
CA CYS A 462 7.99 -15.38 -2.47
C CYS A 462 6.92 -16.06 -1.59
N GLY A 463 6.28 -15.31 -0.70
CA GLY A 463 5.31 -15.88 0.25
C GLY A 463 4.14 -16.57 -0.45
N LYS A 464 3.74 -17.74 0.06
CA LYS A 464 2.71 -18.62 -0.49
C LYS A 464 2.94 -19.06 -1.93
N SER A 465 4.14 -18.87 -2.49
CA SER A 465 4.46 -19.34 -3.84
C SER A 465 4.97 -20.78 -3.84
N ILE A 466 5.79 -21.14 -2.84
CA ILE A 466 6.31 -22.50 -2.65
C ILE A 466 5.37 -23.28 -1.70
N CYS A 467 4.19 -23.65 -2.21
CA CYS A 467 3.18 -24.41 -1.46
C CYS A 467 3.14 -25.88 -1.89
N ALA A 468 2.88 -26.78 -0.94
CA ALA A 468 2.57 -28.17 -1.28
C ALA A 468 1.25 -28.19 -2.05
N LYS A 469 1.20 -28.84 -3.21
CA LYS A 469 -0.06 -29.01 -3.94
C LYS A 469 -1.02 -29.76 -3.02
N PRO A 470 -2.23 -29.22 -2.74
CA PRO A 470 -3.23 -30.01 -2.06
C PRO A 470 -3.47 -31.26 -2.92
N GLN A 471 -3.45 -32.43 -2.27
CA GLN A 471 -3.98 -33.63 -2.89
C GLN A 471 -5.40 -33.29 -3.39
N PRO A 472 -5.77 -33.62 -4.63
CA PRO A 472 -7.18 -33.57 -4.99
C PRO A 472 -7.91 -34.47 -4.00
N GLU A 473 -8.75 -33.87 -3.15
CA GLU A 473 -9.68 -34.60 -2.31
C GLU A 473 -10.54 -35.45 -3.25
N ASP A 474 -10.33 -36.77 -3.25
CA ASP A 474 -11.20 -37.70 -3.96
C ASP A 474 -12.66 -37.39 -3.61
N GLY A 475 -13.48 -37.22 -4.65
CA GLY A 475 -14.76 -36.54 -4.58
C GLY A 475 -15.70 -37.01 -3.46
N ARG A 476 -16.27 -36.04 -2.76
CA ARG A 476 -17.64 -36.15 -2.23
C ARG A 476 -18.58 -35.31 -3.08
N SER A 477 -18.88 -35.82 -4.27
CA SER A 477 -20.12 -35.44 -4.95
C SER A 477 -21.26 -36.23 -4.30
N TYR A 478 -22.05 -35.57 -3.45
CA TYR A 478 -23.39 -36.02 -3.10
C TYR A 478 -24.31 -35.73 -4.30
N PHE A 479 -24.27 -36.60 -5.31
CA PHE A 479 -25.35 -36.72 -6.28
C PHE A 479 -25.59 -38.20 -6.52
N GLY A 480 -26.57 -38.74 -5.79
CA GLY A 480 -27.12 -40.05 -6.07
C GLY A 480 -28.08 -39.94 -7.25
N GLU A 481 -27.68 -40.49 -8.40
CA GLU A 481 -28.62 -40.88 -9.44
C GLU A 481 -28.71 -42.40 -9.47
N LEU A 482 -29.88 -42.88 -9.02
CA LEU A 482 -30.34 -44.24 -9.14
C LEU A 482 -30.59 -44.56 -10.61
N THR A 483 -29.74 -45.36 -11.25
CA THR A 483 -30.17 -46.24 -12.35
C THR A 483 -29.19 -47.42 -12.47
N GLY A 484 -29.74 -48.62 -12.37
CA GLY A 484 -29.00 -49.87 -12.42
C GLY A 484 -28.37 -50.15 -13.79
N GLY A 485 -27.15 -50.69 -13.78
CA GLY A 485 -26.47 -51.18 -14.96
C GLY A 485 -25.09 -51.75 -14.61
N ILE A 486 -25.00 -53.07 -14.57
CA ILE A 486 -23.78 -53.84 -14.27
C ILE A 486 -22.73 -53.58 -15.36
N LYS A 487 -21.52 -53.12 -15.01
CA LYS A 487 -20.36 -53.11 -15.93
C LYS A 487 -19.06 -53.54 -15.25
N PHE A 488 -18.50 -54.60 -15.84
CA PHE A 488 -17.15 -55.16 -15.81
C PHE A 488 -16.06 -54.49 -14.93
N CYS A 489 -15.51 -55.28 -14.00
CA CYS A 489 -14.26 -54.98 -13.31
C CYS A 489 -13.06 -55.03 -14.28
N SER A 490 -12.60 -53.87 -14.74
CA SER A 490 -11.24 -53.70 -15.26
C SER A 490 -10.31 -53.24 -14.14
N LYS A 491 -9.11 -53.82 -14.11
CA LYS A 491 -8.08 -53.71 -13.07
C LYS A 491 -7.86 -52.27 -12.58
N LEU A 492 -8.02 -52.06 -11.28
CA LEU A 492 -7.61 -50.85 -10.57
C LEU A 492 -6.10 -50.62 -10.76
N PRO A 493 -5.64 -49.46 -11.27
CA PRO A 493 -4.24 -49.09 -11.19
C PRO A 493 -3.90 -48.79 -9.73
N ILE A 494 -2.77 -49.35 -9.27
CA ILE A 494 -2.20 -49.11 -7.95
C ILE A 494 -1.94 -47.61 -7.79
N GLN A 495 -2.82 -46.93 -7.05
CA GLN A 495 -2.66 -45.55 -6.61
C GLN A 495 -1.43 -45.45 -5.70
N LYS A 496 -0.27 -45.08 -6.26
CA LYS A 496 0.85 -44.59 -5.44
C LYS A 496 0.37 -43.30 -4.77
N LYS A 497 0.17 -43.33 -3.44
CA LYS A 497 0.07 -42.12 -2.60
C LYS A 497 1.16 -41.14 -3.05
N GLN A 498 0.79 -40.07 -3.77
CA GLN A 498 1.73 -39.03 -4.16
C GLN A 498 2.14 -38.27 -2.89
N GLN A 499 3.28 -38.64 -2.30
CA GLN A 499 3.82 -37.92 -1.15
C GLN A 499 3.93 -36.41 -1.48
N PRO A 500 3.59 -35.51 -0.54
CA PRO A 500 3.78 -34.08 -0.76
C PRO A 500 5.24 -33.80 -1.14
N SER A 501 5.44 -33.06 -2.25
CA SER A 501 6.76 -32.73 -2.76
C SER A 501 7.38 -31.64 -1.88
N TYR A 502 8.06 -32.06 -0.82
CA TYR A 502 8.85 -31.18 0.03
C TYR A 502 10.10 -30.68 -0.72
N GLN A 503 10.49 -29.44 -0.45
CA GLN A 503 11.53 -28.73 -1.18
C GLN A 503 12.55 -28.10 -0.23
N LYS A 504 13.83 -28.34 -0.54
CA LYS A 504 14.95 -27.65 0.11
C LYS A 504 15.20 -26.30 -0.54
N LEU A 505 15.26 -25.23 0.26
CA LEU A 505 15.56 -23.87 -0.20
C LEU A 505 16.91 -23.40 0.33
N ILE A 506 17.81 -22.97 -0.56
CA ILE A 506 19.14 -22.45 -0.22
C ILE A 506 19.30 -21.05 -0.82
N ILE A 507 19.29 -20.02 0.00
CA ILE A 507 19.48 -18.64 -0.45
C ILE A 507 20.84 -18.15 0.04
N LYS A 508 21.72 -17.82 -0.90
CA LYS A 508 23.00 -17.15 -0.64
C LYS A 508 23.00 -15.84 -1.42
N HIS A 509 23.03 -14.71 -0.72
CA HIS A 509 22.91 -13.41 -1.40
C HIS A 509 23.64 -12.31 -0.63
N SER A 510 24.51 -11.55 -1.30
CA SER A 510 25.33 -10.51 -0.67
C SER A 510 24.54 -9.26 -0.24
N ASN A 511 23.63 -8.78 -1.08
CA ASN A 511 22.95 -7.48 -0.89
C ASN A 511 21.49 -7.55 -0.37
N LEU A 512 20.99 -8.75 -0.07
CA LEU A 512 19.57 -8.93 0.26
C LEU A 512 19.29 -8.42 1.67
N LYS A 513 18.36 -7.47 1.80
CA LYS A 513 18.00 -6.82 3.08
C LYS A 513 16.71 -7.34 3.67
N LYS A 514 15.74 -7.72 2.83
CA LYS A 514 14.45 -8.27 3.24
C LYS A 514 14.14 -9.52 2.45
N LEU A 515 13.80 -10.61 3.14
CA LEU A 515 13.38 -11.87 2.55
C LEU A 515 12.07 -12.32 3.17
N SER A 516 11.08 -12.57 2.33
CA SER A 516 9.75 -12.98 2.76
C SER A 516 9.35 -14.31 2.12
N LEU A 517 9.08 -15.30 2.96
CA LEU A 517 8.70 -16.67 2.59
C LEU A 517 7.40 -17.10 3.31
N TRP A 518 6.61 -16.16 3.80
CA TRP A 518 5.41 -16.45 4.59
C TRP A 518 4.49 -17.44 3.89
N GLY A 519 3.95 -18.41 4.62
CA GLY A 519 3.01 -19.40 4.11
C GLY A 519 3.58 -20.37 3.07
N CYS A 520 4.89 -20.39 2.85
CA CYS A 520 5.53 -21.40 2.00
C CYS A 520 5.53 -22.77 2.70
N SER A 521 4.46 -23.54 2.46
CA SER A 521 4.21 -24.82 3.13
C SER A 521 4.98 -26.00 2.54
N ALA A 522 5.52 -25.91 1.32
CA ALA A 522 6.32 -27.00 0.75
C ALA A 522 7.78 -27.01 1.21
N ILE A 523 8.26 -25.95 1.89
CA ILE A 523 9.66 -25.88 2.32
C ILE A 523 9.83 -26.68 3.61
N ASP A 524 10.67 -27.71 3.58
CA ASP A 524 10.99 -28.57 4.74
C ASP A 524 12.41 -28.33 5.28
N ALA A 525 13.30 -27.80 4.43
CA ALA A 525 14.68 -27.44 4.76
C ALA A 525 15.01 -26.05 4.21
N LEU A 526 15.57 -25.18 5.06
CA LEU A 526 15.88 -23.80 4.71
C LEU A 526 17.30 -23.42 5.14
N TYR A 527 18.11 -23.00 4.19
CA TYR A 527 19.43 -22.42 4.42
C TYR A 527 19.44 -20.99 3.90
N VAL A 528 19.73 -20.01 4.75
CA VAL A 528 19.84 -18.60 4.38
C VAL A 528 21.18 -18.06 4.84
N ASN A 529 22.02 -17.65 3.89
CA ASN A 529 23.28 -16.95 4.16
C ASN A 529 23.27 -15.62 3.40
N CYS A 530 22.87 -14.58 4.13
CA CYS A 530 22.70 -13.24 3.60
C CYS A 530 23.28 -12.23 4.60
N PRO A 531 24.51 -11.73 4.38
CA PRO A 531 25.19 -10.87 5.36
C PRO A 531 24.48 -9.55 5.63
N GLU A 532 23.76 -9.01 4.63
CA GLU A 532 23.02 -7.75 4.73
C GLU A 532 21.55 -7.92 5.12
N LEU A 533 21.09 -9.13 5.44
CA LEU A 533 19.68 -9.39 5.74
C LEU A 533 19.31 -8.78 7.09
N VAL A 534 18.26 -7.96 7.08
CA VAL A 534 17.74 -7.23 8.25
C VAL A 534 16.39 -7.80 8.69
N ASP A 535 15.53 -8.16 7.74
CA ASP A 535 14.17 -8.67 8.01
C ASP A 535 13.96 -10.01 7.30
N LEU A 536 13.54 -11.01 8.07
CA LEU A 536 13.20 -12.34 7.58
C LEU A 536 11.77 -12.71 8.02
N ASN A 537 10.88 -12.90 7.05
CA ASN A 537 9.51 -13.30 7.32
C ASN A 537 9.27 -14.78 6.96
N LEU A 538 9.05 -15.60 7.98
CA LEU A 538 8.73 -17.04 7.91
C LEU A 538 7.33 -17.35 8.44
N ASN A 539 6.46 -16.35 8.59
CA ASN A 539 5.11 -16.53 9.13
C ASN A 539 4.38 -17.70 8.44
N SER A 540 3.75 -18.58 9.20
CA SER A 540 2.96 -19.72 8.70
C SER A 540 3.74 -20.74 7.86
N CYS A 541 5.07 -20.81 7.99
CA CYS A 541 5.87 -21.91 7.43
C CYS A 541 5.77 -23.16 8.32
N MET A 542 4.73 -23.97 8.10
CA MET A 542 4.34 -25.06 9.03
C MET A 542 5.16 -26.35 8.91
N ASN A 543 5.88 -26.56 7.80
CA ASN A 543 6.57 -27.82 7.51
C ASN A 543 8.11 -27.72 7.59
N LEU A 544 8.64 -26.55 7.94
CA LEU A 544 10.08 -26.38 8.16
C LEU A 544 10.55 -27.19 9.37
N HIS A 545 11.55 -28.04 9.16
CA HIS A 545 12.15 -28.82 10.24
C HIS A 545 13.22 -28.01 10.99
N PRO A 546 13.19 -27.96 12.33
CA PRO A 546 14.18 -27.27 13.15
C PRO A 546 15.64 -27.70 12.86
N GLU A 547 15.86 -28.99 12.62
CA GLU A 547 17.19 -29.57 12.34
C GLU A 547 17.74 -29.26 10.94
N ARG A 548 16.86 -28.84 10.02
CA ARG A 548 17.19 -28.54 8.62
C ARG A 548 17.12 -27.04 8.33
N LEU A 549 17.09 -26.23 9.38
CA LEU A 549 17.12 -24.78 9.32
C LEU A 549 18.54 -24.29 9.63
N LEU A 550 19.08 -23.42 8.80
CA LEU A 550 20.33 -22.72 9.07
C LEU A 550 20.26 -21.27 8.61
N ILE A 551 20.36 -20.33 9.55
CA ILE A 551 20.31 -18.89 9.33
C ILE A 551 21.68 -18.29 9.67
N GLN A 552 22.41 -17.88 8.64
CA GLN A 552 23.69 -17.18 8.73
C GLN A 552 23.53 -15.73 8.26
N CYS A 553 22.95 -14.90 9.12
CA CYS A 553 22.60 -13.50 8.82
C CYS A 553 23.04 -12.58 9.98
N PRO A 554 24.29 -12.09 10.01
CA PRO A 554 24.84 -11.31 11.13
C PRO A 554 24.15 -9.97 11.39
N LYS A 555 23.51 -9.36 10.37
CA LYS A 555 22.81 -8.07 10.49
C LYS A 555 21.30 -8.20 10.76
N LEU A 556 20.82 -9.42 11.02
CA LEU A 556 19.40 -9.71 11.19
C LEU A 556 18.85 -9.01 12.43
N LYS A 557 17.77 -8.23 12.24
CA LYS A 557 17.10 -7.48 13.30
C LYS A 557 15.72 -8.00 13.60
N ASP A 558 14.98 -8.45 12.58
CA ASP A 558 13.58 -8.83 12.72
C ASP A 558 13.35 -10.19 12.07
N VAL A 559 12.77 -11.11 12.84
CA VAL A 559 12.34 -12.43 12.35
C VAL A 559 10.88 -12.66 12.71
N HIS A 560 10.03 -12.81 11.71
CA HIS A 560 8.60 -13.02 11.89
C HIS A 560 8.27 -14.51 11.75
N VAL A 561 7.69 -15.11 12.77
CA VAL A 561 7.39 -16.57 12.85
C VAL A 561 5.99 -16.86 13.37
N ASN A 562 5.06 -15.92 13.24
CA ASN A 562 3.66 -16.12 13.60
C ASN A 562 3.07 -17.31 12.81
N GLY A 563 2.44 -18.27 13.51
CA GLY A 563 1.86 -19.48 12.92
C GLY A 563 2.86 -20.58 12.58
N CYS A 564 4.12 -20.47 13.01
CA CYS A 564 5.09 -21.56 12.99
C CYS A 564 4.93 -22.49 14.20
N ARG A 565 5.47 -23.72 14.12
CA ARG A 565 5.50 -24.66 15.26
C ARG A 565 6.49 -24.18 16.33
N ASP A 566 6.17 -24.41 17.60
CA ASP A 566 7.00 -23.98 18.74
C ASP A 566 8.45 -24.49 18.68
N MET A 567 8.66 -25.73 18.23
CA MET A 567 10.01 -26.29 18.07
C MET A 567 10.85 -25.51 17.03
N LEU A 568 10.23 -25.03 15.96
CA LEU A 568 10.89 -24.22 14.94
C LEU A 568 11.22 -22.83 15.50
N ILE A 569 10.27 -22.22 16.21
CA ILE A 569 10.46 -20.92 16.89
C ILE A 569 11.63 -21.01 17.88
N GLY A 570 11.71 -22.09 18.67
CA GLY A 570 12.82 -22.35 19.60
C GLY A 570 14.17 -22.48 18.88
N ALA A 571 14.23 -23.21 17.77
CA ALA A 571 15.45 -23.34 16.97
C ALA A 571 15.90 -22.02 16.34
N ILE A 572 14.96 -21.20 15.84
CA ILE A 572 15.24 -19.86 15.31
C ILE A 572 15.83 -18.98 16.40
N ARG A 573 15.18 -18.90 17.58
CA ARG A 573 15.67 -18.15 18.73
C ARG A 573 17.08 -18.57 19.12
N ASN A 574 17.35 -19.87 19.16
CA ASN A 574 18.68 -20.38 19.46
C ASN A 574 19.73 -19.95 18.42
N GLN A 575 19.41 -19.96 17.12
CA GLN A 575 20.38 -19.54 16.10
C GLN A 575 20.64 -18.03 16.05
N VAL A 576 19.61 -17.20 16.25
CA VAL A 576 19.72 -15.74 16.11
C VAL A 576 20.12 -15.01 17.39
N LEU A 577 19.85 -15.61 18.57
CA LEU A 577 20.16 -15.04 19.88
C LEU A 577 21.40 -15.66 20.54
N ASN A 578 21.81 -16.88 20.17
CA ASN A 578 23.03 -17.49 20.72
C ASN A 578 24.17 -17.47 19.69
N GLU A 579 25.23 -16.70 19.99
CA GLU A 579 26.46 -16.59 19.17
C GLU A 579 27.31 -17.88 19.09
N PHE A 580 26.92 -18.99 19.74
CA PHE A 580 27.73 -20.21 19.76
C PHE A 580 27.80 -20.96 18.42
N ALA A 581 26.96 -20.63 17.43
CA ALA A 581 26.95 -21.28 16.13
C ALA A 581 27.84 -20.60 15.06
N ALA A 582 28.52 -19.50 15.40
CA ALA A 582 29.47 -18.83 14.48
C ALA A 582 30.86 -19.48 14.46
N ALA A 583 31.13 -20.50 15.28
CA ALA A 583 32.32 -21.32 15.16
C ALA A 583 32.14 -22.29 13.98
N GLU A 584 33.06 -22.26 13.01
CA GLU A 584 33.15 -23.22 11.91
C GLU A 584 32.88 -24.65 12.39
N PRO A 585 32.18 -25.50 11.61
CA PRO A 585 32.06 -26.90 11.94
C PRO A 585 33.43 -27.56 11.76
N ARG A 586 34.23 -27.60 12.84
CA ARG A 586 35.29 -28.61 12.97
C ARG A 586 34.60 -29.97 13.01
N LEU A 587 34.43 -30.56 11.84
CA LEU A 587 33.99 -31.94 11.67
C LEU A 587 34.81 -32.84 12.61
N PRO A 588 34.18 -33.64 13.49
CA PRO A 588 34.89 -34.71 14.16
C PRO A 588 35.19 -35.77 13.09
N CYS A 589 36.43 -35.79 12.59
CA CYS A 589 36.90 -36.84 11.70
C CYS A 589 36.95 -38.15 12.51
N LYS A 590 35.90 -38.98 12.39
CA LYS A 590 35.91 -40.36 12.90
C LYS A 590 36.88 -41.18 12.05
N ARG A 591 37.98 -41.63 12.65
CA ARG A 591 38.78 -42.73 12.08
C ARG A 591 38.09 -44.06 12.37
N LEU A 592 37.89 -44.86 11.32
CA LEU A 592 37.67 -46.29 11.43
C LEU A 592 39.00 -47.00 11.69
N ALA A 593 38.90 -48.17 12.29
CA ALA A 593 40.01 -49.03 12.64
C ALA A 593 40.55 -49.77 11.41
N ASP A 594 41.72 -49.36 10.92
CA ASP A 594 42.69 -50.30 10.37
C ASP A 594 44.11 -49.79 10.65
N GLY A 595 44.96 -50.71 11.10
CA GLY A 595 46.32 -50.40 11.51
C GLY A 595 47.21 -50.23 10.31
N SER A 596 47.98 -49.14 10.26
CA SER A 596 49.40 -49.17 9.88
C SER A 596 50.12 -47.84 10.13
N LYS A 597 51.18 -47.96 10.93
CA LYS A 597 52.36 -47.09 11.11
C LYS A 597 52.19 -45.75 11.85
N ARG A 598 52.57 -45.82 13.14
CA ARG A 598 52.91 -44.73 14.04
C ARG A 598 54.24 -44.09 13.65
N VAL A 599 54.32 -42.77 13.73
CA VAL A 599 55.55 -42.06 14.16
C VAL A 599 55.12 -41.05 15.22
N HIS A 600 55.85 -41.02 16.34
CA HIS A 600 55.55 -40.30 17.58
C HIS A 600 56.52 -39.11 17.74
N VAL A 601 55.95 -37.88 17.81
CA VAL A 601 56.13 -36.82 18.86
C VAL A 601 57.53 -36.16 18.96
N PRO A 602 57.67 -34.83 19.28
CA PRO A 602 57.47 -34.32 20.63
C PRO A 602 56.58 -33.08 20.81
N HIS A 603 55.68 -33.17 21.79
CA HIS A 603 55.32 -32.06 22.66
C HIS A 603 56.57 -31.65 23.44
N PHE A 604 56.86 -30.36 23.50
CA PHE A 604 57.67 -29.78 24.57
C PHE A 604 56.92 -28.59 25.17
N MET A 605 56.86 -28.59 26.50
CA MET A 605 56.24 -27.61 27.37
C MET A 605 56.92 -26.24 27.24
N MET A 606 56.14 -25.16 27.27
CA MET A 606 56.43 -24.03 28.15
C MET A 606 55.13 -23.51 28.74
N GLU A 607 55.10 -23.57 30.06
CA GLU A 607 54.10 -23.01 30.96
C GLU A 607 54.47 -21.54 31.24
N GLN A 608 53.45 -20.73 31.52
CA GLN A 608 53.48 -19.41 32.19
C GLN A 608 53.92 -18.18 31.37
N LEU A 609 52.96 -17.32 31.05
CA LEU A 609 52.73 -16.07 31.80
C LEU A 609 51.45 -15.38 31.32
N GLU A 610 50.63 -15.00 32.30
CA GLU A 610 49.36 -14.28 32.17
C GLU A 610 49.57 -12.86 31.60
N GLU A 611 48.64 -12.41 30.75
CA GLU A 611 47.98 -11.10 30.89
C GLU A 611 46.56 -11.21 30.31
N PRO A 612 45.50 -10.83 31.05
CA PRO A 612 44.13 -10.87 30.56
C PRO A 612 43.87 -9.61 29.73
N GLU A 613 44.13 -9.66 28.42
CA GLU A 613 43.57 -8.66 27.53
C GLU A 613 42.05 -8.74 27.60
N LYS A 614 41.47 -7.69 28.17
CA LYS A 614 40.03 -7.48 28.37
C LYS A 614 39.27 -7.83 27.09
N TRP A 615 38.63 -8.99 27.07
CA TRP A 615 37.59 -9.29 26.09
C TRP A 615 36.49 -8.23 26.27
N GLY A 616 36.49 -7.24 25.37
CA GLY A 616 35.34 -6.38 25.17
C GLY A 616 34.13 -7.27 24.94
N ARG A 617 33.08 -7.09 25.75
CA ARG A 617 31.83 -7.83 25.63
C ARG A 617 31.41 -7.92 24.15
N PRO A 618 31.21 -9.11 23.58
CA PRO A 618 30.64 -9.20 22.24
C PRO A 618 29.25 -8.55 22.27
N ARG A 619 29.00 -7.68 21.30
CA ARG A 619 27.73 -6.97 21.16
C ARG A 619 26.64 -8.01 20.88
N LYS A 620 25.78 -8.28 21.85
CA LYS A 620 24.55 -9.07 21.69
C LYS A 620 23.87 -8.70 20.36
N SER A 621 23.62 -9.69 19.50
CA SER A 621 22.76 -9.51 18.34
C SER A 621 21.38 -9.07 18.84
N GLN A 622 20.98 -7.84 18.53
CA GLN A 622 19.70 -7.26 18.94
C GLN A 622 18.58 -7.72 17.98
N CYS A 623 18.51 -9.03 17.73
CA CYS A 623 17.49 -9.62 16.86
C CYS A 623 16.20 -9.83 17.65
N THR A 624 15.09 -9.32 17.13
CA THR A 624 13.74 -9.48 17.69
C THR A 624 13.00 -10.59 16.94
N VAL A 625 12.42 -11.54 17.67
CA VAL A 625 11.60 -12.62 17.10
C VAL A 625 10.13 -12.31 17.38
N HIS A 626 9.39 -11.95 16.33
CA HIS A 626 7.99 -11.55 16.39
C HIS A 626 7.06 -12.77 16.26
N LEU A 627 6.14 -12.91 17.21
CA LEU A 627 5.20 -14.03 17.31
C LEU A 627 3.76 -13.68 16.89
N ASN A 628 3.42 -12.39 16.79
CA ASN A 628 2.04 -11.89 16.69
C ASN A 628 1.76 -11.12 15.39
#